data_AF-A0AAU9VCF9-F1
#
_entry.id   AF-A0AAU9VCF9-F1
#
_cell.length_a   1.000
_cell.length_b   1.000
_cell.length_c   1.000
_cell.angle_alpha   90.00
_cell.angle_beta   90.00
_cell.angle_gamma   90.00
#
_symmetry.space_group_name_H-M   'P 1'
#
loop_
_entity.id
_entity.type
_entity.pdbx_description
1 polymer ?
#
loop_
_entity_poly.entity_id
_entity_poly.type
_entity_poly.pdbx_seq_one_letter_code
_entity_poly.pdbx_strand_id
1 'polypeptide(L)'
;MSNWARRMHRRAATLSNVVTSCGHPNSLPYPRRLEKVKFGVPLHEVCKDDIPGPLLVLILKLNKEAPLRRDVFRAPGHQGAMKKLIHFLQTGRLVNVDNYSVYTIASVLKKFLR
;
A
#
# COMPACT_ATOMS: atom_id res chain seq x y z
N MET A 1 -3.53 29.17 1.64
CA MET A 1 -3.84 27.79 1.17
C MET A 1 -4.64 27.05 2.24
N SER A 2 -5.81 26.52 1.87
CA SER A 2 -6.68 25.75 2.78
C SER A 2 -5.99 24.48 3.29
N ASN A 3 -6.36 24.02 4.50
CA ASN A 3 -5.82 22.78 5.09
C ASN A 3 -6.10 21.53 4.23
N TRP A 4 -7.08 21.60 3.33
CA TRP A 4 -7.37 20.56 2.36
C TRP A 4 -6.33 20.51 1.24
N ALA A 5 -6.03 21.65 0.60
CA ALA A 5 -5.02 21.73 -0.45
C ALA A 5 -3.63 21.30 0.04
N ARG A 6 -3.24 21.71 1.25
CA ARG A 6 -1.97 21.29 1.87
C ARG A 6 -1.88 19.78 2.12
N ARG A 7 -3.00 19.12 2.45
CA ARG A 7 -3.07 17.65 2.60
C ARG A 7 -2.98 16.95 1.25
N MET A 8 -3.67 17.44 0.22
CA MET A 8 -3.64 16.85 -1.12
C MET A 8 -2.26 16.94 -1.76
N HIS A 9 -1.56 18.08 -1.64
CA HIS A 9 -0.19 18.22 -2.16
C HIS A 9 0.81 17.29 -1.45
N ARG A 10 0.72 17.14 -0.12
CA ARG A 10 1.53 16.16 0.63
C ARG A 10 1.24 14.71 0.23
N ARG A 11 -0.03 14.39 -0.04
CA ARG A 11 -0.45 13.06 -0.49
C ARG A 11 0.05 12.72 -1.90
N ALA A 12 0.07 13.68 -2.82
CA ALA A 12 0.65 13.48 -4.14
C ALA A 12 2.16 13.21 -4.08
N ALA A 13 2.89 13.95 -3.24
CA ALA A 13 4.33 13.76 -3.04
C ALA A 13 4.67 12.40 -2.40
N THR A 14 3.87 11.96 -1.42
CA THR A 14 4.04 10.64 -0.80
C THR A 14 3.70 9.50 -1.76
N LEU A 15 2.63 9.61 -2.55
CA LEU A 15 2.31 8.63 -3.60
C LEU A 15 3.44 8.53 -4.63
N SER A 16 4.00 9.65 -5.08
CA SER A 16 5.16 9.70 -6.00
C SER A 16 6.36 8.88 -5.52
N ASN A 17 6.54 8.70 -4.21
CA ASN A 17 7.64 7.90 -3.66
C ASN A 17 7.35 6.39 -3.66
N VAL A 18 6.09 5.98 -3.85
CA VAL A 18 5.66 4.58 -3.86
C VAL A 18 5.40 4.06 -5.28
N VAL A 19 5.04 4.94 -6.22
CA VAL A 19 4.93 4.63 -7.65
C VAL A 19 6.23 4.98 -8.37
N THR A 20 6.97 3.97 -8.78
CA THR A 20 8.16 4.16 -9.63
C THR A 20 7.71 4.25 -11.10
N SER A 21 7.94 5.40 -11.73
CA SER A 21 7.80 5.54 -13.18
C SER A 21 9.00 4.89 -13.87
N CYS A 22 8.74 3.99 -14.82
CA CYS A 22 9.77 3.37 -15.65
C CYS A 22 10.20 4.40 -16.72
N GLY A 23 11.23 5.19 -16.44
CA GLY A 23 11.86 6.04 -17.45
C GLY A 23 12.40 7.34 -16.87
N HIS A 24 13.72 7.50 -16.97
CA HIS A 24 14.53 8.70 -17.22
C HIS A 24 15.92 8.48 -16.60
N PRO A 25 17.02 8.46 -17.38
CA PRO A 25 18.36 8.14 -16.88
C PRO A 25 18.98 9.15 -15.90
N ASN A 26 18.31 10.28 -15.62
CA ASN A 26 18.93 11.44 -14.96
C ASN A 26 18.19 12.02 -13.75
N SER A 27 17.26 11.28 -13.13
CA SER A 27 16.57 11.77 -11.92
C SER A 27 17.00 10.99 -10.69
N LEU A 28 17.55 11.72 -9.70
CA LEU A 28 17.77 11.49 -8.26
C LEU A 28 17.64 10.05 -7.71
N PRO A 29 18.41 9.65 -6.68
CA PRO A 29 18.34 8.30 -6.13
C PRO A 29 16.94 8.03 -5.56
N TYR A 30 16.06 7.43 -6.37
CA TYR A 30 14.75 7.00 -5.93
C TYR A 30 14.92 6.03 -4.75
N PRO A 31 14.10 6.16 -3.70
CA PRO A 31 14.23 5.30 -2.54
C PRO A 31 14.05 3.84 -2.97
N ARG A 32 15.14 3.06 -2.89
CA ARG A 32 15.13 1.60 -3.15
C ARG A 32 14.31 0.81 -2.12
N ARG A 33 13.80 1.48 -1.10
CA ARG A 33 12.97 0.92 -0.04
C ARG A 33 11.77 1.82 0.23
N LEU A 34 10.62 1.19 0.39
CA LEU A 34 9.41 1.81 0.86
C LEU A 34 9.46 1.98 2.39
N GLU A 35 8.60 2.85 2.89
CA GLU A 35 8.30 2.91 4.32
C GLU A 35 7.85 1.53 4.82
N LYS A 36 8.33 1.14 6.01
CA LYS A 36 7.98 -0.16 6.61
C LYS A 36 6.66 -0.07 7.34
N VAL A 37 5.82 -1.07 7.14
CA VAL A 37 4.53 -1.19 7.83
C VAL A 37 4.66 -2.19 8.97
N LYS A 38 4.38 -1.74 10.20
CA LYS A 38 4.31 -2.63 11.37
C LYS A 38 2.91 -3.25 11.44
N PHE A 39 2.84 -4.56 11.64
CA PHE A 39 1.60 -5.31 11.84
C PHE A 39 1.43 -5.64 13.33
N GLY A 40 0.19 -5.69 13.81
CA GLY A 40 -0.11 -6.06 15.21
C GLY A 40 0.18 -4.94 16.22
N VAL A 41 0.34 -3.70 15.76
CA VAL A 41 0.45 -2.51 16.62
C VAL A 41 -0.79 -1.63 16.44
N PRO A 42 -1.15 -0.79 17.43
CA PRO A 42 -2.31 0.08 17.33
C PRO A 42 -2.28 0.97 16.08
N LEU A 43 -3.45 1.15 15.45
CA LEU A 43 -3.57 1.91 14.20
C LEU A 43 -3.05 3.35 14.33
N HIS A 44 -3.23 3.99 15.50
CA HIS A 44 -2.75 5.35 15.75
C HIS A 44 -1.21 5.46 15.81
N GLU A 45 -0.50 4.36 16.08
CA GLU A 45 0.97 4.33 16.02
C GLU A 45 1.47 4.21 14.58
N VAL A 46 0.75 3.47 13.74
CA VAL A 46 1.11 3.28 12.33
C VAL A 46 0.69 4.47 11.47
N CYS A 47 -0.48 5.03 11.77
CA CYS A 47 -1.08 6.13 11.02
C CYS A 47 -1.03 7.45 11.81
N LYS A 48 0.10 7.72 12.48
CA LYS A 48 0.26 8.88 13.38
C LYS A 48 0.08 10.21 12.64
N ASP A 49 0.75 10.36 11.50
CA ASP A 49 0.71 11.59 10.69
C ASP A 49 -0.20 11.42 9.46
N ASP A 50 -0.11 10.26 8.79
CA ASP A 50 -0.92 9.89 7.62
C ASP A 50 -0.91 8.36 7.46
N ILE A 51 -1.72 7.83 6.52
CA ILE A 51 -1.69 6.41 6.15
C ILE A 51 -0.37 6.11 5.41
N PRO A 52 0.41 5.09 5.81
CA PRO A 52 1.63 4.69 5.11
C PRO A 52 1.41 4.45 3.63
N GLY A 53 2.32 4.96 2.79
CA GLY A 53 2.22 4.88 1.33
C GLY A 53 1.93 3.46 0.79
N PRO A 54 2.61 2.40 1.26
CA PRO A 54 2.33 1.03 0.82
C PRO A 54 0.90 0.56 1.13
N LEU A 55 0.35 0.94 2.30
CA LEU A 55 -1.04 0.60 2.64
C LEU A 55 -2.03 1.37 1.76
N LEU A 56 -1.74 2.65 1.49
CA LEU A 56 -2.55 3.47 0.59
C LEU A 56 -2.61 2.88 -0.82
N VAL A 57 -1.50 2.37 -1.36
CA VAL A 57 -1.48 1.67 -2.67
C VAL A 57 -2.39 0.45 -2.67
N LEU A 58 -2.36 -0.36 -1.61
CA LEU A 58 -3.25 -1.53 -1.49
C LEU A 58 -4.74 -1.12 -1.44
N ILE A 59 -5.06 -0.05 -0.70
CA ILE A 59 -6.41 0.50 -0.60
C ILE A 59 -6.88 1.03 -1.96
N LEU A 60 -6.03 1.76 -2.68
CA LEU A 60 -6.36 2.30 -4.00
C LEU A 60 -6.58 1.20 -5.04
N LYS A 61 -5.76 0.15 -5.01
CA LYS A 61 -5.97 -1.03 -5.87
C LYS A 61 -7.30 -1.73 -5.58
N LEU A 62 -7.64 -1.91 -4.30
CA LEU A 62 -8.94 -2.42 -3.90
C LEU A 62 -10.09 -1.51 -4.36
N ASN A 63 -9.97 -0.20 -4.18
CA ASN A 63 -11.00 0.76 -4.62
C ASN A 63 -11.26 0.68 -6.13
N LYS A 64 -10.21 0.44 -6.94
CA LYS A 64 -10.33 0.27 -8.39
C LYS A 64 -10.93 -1.08 -8.79
N GLU A 65 -10.49 -2.18 -8.19
CA GLU A 65 -10.78 -3.53 -8.69
C GLU A 65 -11.87 -4.28 -7.93
N ALA A 66 -12.04 -4.02 -6.63
CA ALA A 66 -12.99 -4.74 -5.78
C ALA A 66 -14.46 -4.61 -6.23
N PRO A 67 -14.95 -3.43 -6.69
CA PRO A 67 -16.33 -3.30 -7.15
C PRO A 67 -16.68 -4.20 -8.35
N LEU A 68 -15.67 -4.62 -9.12
CA LEU A 68 -15.82 -5.45 -10.31
C LEU A 68 -15.68 -6.95 -10.02
N ARG A 69 -15.54 -7.34 -8.74
CA ARG A 69 -15.25 -8.72 -8.33
C ARG A 69 -16.22 -9.14 -7.23
N ARG A 70 -16.72 -10.38 -7.33
CA ARG A 70 -17.61 -10.96 -6.31
C ARG A 70 -16.80 -11.39 -5.09
N ASP A 71 -17.44 -11.44 -3.93
CA ASP A 71 -16.89 -12.02 -2.70
C ASP A 71 -15.57 -11.40 -2.19
N VAL A 72 -15.21 -10.19 -2.62
CA VAL A 72 -14.06 -9.48 -2.04
C VAL A 72 -14.33 -9.23 -0.54
N PHE A 73 -13.29 -9.39 0.28
CA PHE A 73 -13.36 -9.45 1.75
C PHE A 73 -14.08 -10.68 2.35
N ARG A 74 -14.83 -11.47 1.56
CA ARG A 74 -15.42 -12.75 1.99
C ARG A 74 -14.53 -13.93 1.64
N ALA A 75 -14.20 -14.10 0.36
CA ALA A 75 -13.34 -15.18 -0.12
C ALA A 75 -11.90 -15.01 0.41
N PRO A 76 -11.21 -16.11 0.75
CA PRO A 76 -9.84 -16.05 1.26
C PRO A 76 -8.84 -15.74 0.14
N GLY A 77 -7.79 -14.99 0.49
CA GLY A 77 -6.59 -14.85 -0.34
C GLY A 77 -5.67 -16.06 -0.29
N HIS A 78 -4.74 -16.15 -1.24
CA HIS A 78 -3.75 -17.23 -1.27
C HIS A 78 -2.72 -17.05 -0.14
N GLN A 79 -2.61 -18.03 0.76
CA GLN A 79 -1.82 -17.92 2.00
C GLN A 79 -0.33 -17.61 1.76
N GLY A 80 0.32 -18.28 0.79
CA GLY A 80 1.72 -18.00 0.42
C GLY A 80 1.93 -16.56 -0.08
N ALA A 81 1.09 -16.11 -1.00
CA ALA A 81 1.10 -14.73 -1.50
C ALA A 81 0.83 -13.71 -0.38
N MET A 82 -0.10 -14.00 0.54
CA MET A 82 -0.33 -13.14 1.72
C MET A 82 0.94 -13.00 2.57
N LYS A 83 1.60 -14.12 2.92
CA LYS A 83 2.86 -14.11 3.69
C LYS A 83 3.94 -13.29 2.98
N LYS A 84 4.08 -13.48 1.66
CA LYS A 84 5.05 -12.75 0.84
C LYS A 84 4.77 -11.25 0.80
N LEU A 85 3.51 -10.86 0.61
CA LEU A 85 3.11 -9.45 0.58
C LEU A 85 3.34 -8.78 1.95
N ILE A 86 2.95 -9.43 3.05
CA ILE A 86 3.21 -8.95 4.41
C ILE A 86 4.72 -8.75 4.64
N HIS A 87 5.54 -9.72 4.23
CA HIS A 87 7.00 -9.60 4.35
C HIS A 87 7.54 -8.39 3.59
N PHE A 88 7.05 -8.12 2.37
CA PHE A 88 7.47 -6.92 1.63
C PHE A 88 7.06 -5.62 2.32
N LEU A 89 5.85 -5.55 2.86
CA LEU A 89 5.37 -4.39 3.61
C LEU A 89 6.21 -4.15 4.89
N GLN A 90 6.54 -5.21 5.63
CA GLN A 90 7.35 -5.12 6.86
C GLN A 90 8.81 -4.77 6.59
N THR A 91 9.39 -5.27 5.49
CA THR A 91 10.79 -5.01 5.13
C THR A 91 10.99 -3.75 4.29
N GLY A 92 9.92 -3.14 3.80
CA GLY A 92 9.97 -1.96 2.94
C GLY A 92 10.55 -2.29 1.57
N ARG A 93 10.37 -3.52 1.06
CA ARG A 93 10.85 -3.91 -0.27
C ARG A 93 9.84 -3.49 -1.33
N LEU A 94 10.36 -3.06 -2.48
CA LEU A 94 9.52 -2.79 -3.66
C LEU A 94 8.77 -4.06 -4.07
N VAL A 95 7.48 -3.89 -4.38
CA VAL A 95 6.58 -4.96 -4.74
C VAL A 95 5.66 -4.48 -5.86
N ASN A 96 5.56 -5.27 -6.93
CA ASN A 96 4.52 -5.04 -7.93
C ASN A 96 3.20 -5.57 -7.38
N VAL A 97 2.30 -4.67 -7.01
CA VAL A 97 0.99 -5.00 -6.42
C VAL A 97 0.05 -5.65 -7.43
N ASP A 98 0.27 -5.48 -8.73
CA ASP A 98 -0.55 -6.10 -9.78
C ASP A 98 -0.34 -7.61 -9.88
N ASN A 99 0.77 -8.12 -9.34
CA ASN A 99 1.03 -9.55 -9.24
C ASN A 99 0.19 -10.25 -8.15
N TYR A 100 -0.56 -9.49 -7.34
CA TYR A 100 -1.38 -10.02 -6.25
C TYR A 100 -2.87 -9.89 -6.58
N SER A 101 -3.62 -10.96 -6.32
CA SER A 101 -5.07 -10.94 -6.49
C SER A 101 -5.76 -9.99 -5.51
N VAL A 102 -6.89 -9.43 -5.93
CA VAL A 102 -7.74 -8.58 -5.07
C VAL A 102 -8.09 -9.26 -3.74
N TYR A 103 -8.33 -10.58 -3.74
CA TYR A 103 -8.62 -11.37 -2.53
C TYR A 103 -7.42 -11.47 -1.59
N THR A 104 -6.20 -11.56 -2.14
CA THR A 104 -4.95 -11.57 -1.37
C THR A 104 -4.73 -10.22 -0.72
N ILE A 105 -4.90 -9.13 -1.48
CA ILE A 105 -4.77 -7.77 -0.96
C ILE A 105 -5.82 -7.49 0.11
N ALA A 106 -7.08 -7.84 -0.13
CA ALA A 106 -8.16 -7.73 0.85
C ALA A 106 -7.86 -8.51 2.14
N SER A 107 -7.32 -9.74 2.02
CA SER A 107 -6.96 -10.55 3.19
C SER A 107 -5.77 -10.00 3.96
N VAL A 108 -4.78 -9.41 3.29
CA VAL A 108 -3.67 -8.71 3.94
C VAL A 108 -4.15 -7.45 4.66
N LEU A 109 -5.03 -6.66 4.04
CA LEU A 109 -5.59 -5.46 4.66
C LEU A 109 -6.46 -5.81 5.88
N LYS A 110 -7.30 -6.85 5.79
CA LYS A 110 -8.04 -7.38 6.95
C LYS A 110 -7.10 -7.83 8.07
N LYS A 111 -5.98 -8.48 7.73
CA LYS A 111 -4.99 -8.92 8.72
C LYS A 111 -4.23 -7.75 9.35
N PHE A 112 -4.03 -6.65 8.62
CA PHE A 112 -3.43 -5.44 9.17
C PHE A 112 -4.35 -4.74 10.19
N LEU A 113 -5.66 -4.77 9.96
CA LEU A 113 -6.67 -4.12 10.80
C LEU A 113 -7.18 -4.98 11.97
N ARG A 114 -6.76 -6.25 12.06
CA ARG A 114 -7.09 -7.16 13.18
C ARG A 114 -6.15 -6.92 14.34
#